data_AF-N2BPH7-F1
#
_entry.id   AF-N2BPH7-F1
#
_cell.length_a   1.000
_cell.length_b   1.000
_cell.length_c   1.000
_cell.angle_alpha   90.00
_cell.angle_beta   90.00
_cell.angle_gamma   90.00
#
_symmetry.space_group_name_H-M   'P 1'
#
loop_
_entity.id
_entity.type
_entity.pdbx_description
1 polymer ?
#
loop_
_entity_poly.entity_id
_entity_poly.type
_entity_poly.pdbx_seq_one_letter_code
_entity_poly.pdbx_strand_id
1 'polypeptide(L)'
;MYIPAPACTYSVDLISYHWYKYIGDRLDASGRDMDRLQELKEARTAAHNVVAKIDCAISSLDSASSWGLFDLMGGEAFTSLIKRNKIKEANRSIRGLSALLRILNKELTDVNMSMPQQISDTLTDDMLDVWFDNIFTDLRVQGEIKESLRKLRALRASIIGIINKLDIEIRALA
;
A
#
# COMPACT_ATOMS: atom_id res chain seq x y z
N MET A 1 30.85 -51.93 -47.08
CA MET A 1 30.83 -52.50 -45.72
C MET A 1 30.28 -51.40 -44.80
N TYR A 2 28.97 -51.41 -44.58
CA TYR A 2 28.27 -50.39 -43.80
C TYR A 2 28.07 -50.97 -42.40
N ILE A 3 28.70 -50.38 -41.40
CA ILE A 3 28.47 -50.72 -39.99
C ILE A 3 27.39 -49.73 -39.52
N PRO A 4 26.13 -50.14 -39.32
CA PRO A 4 25.14 -49.24 -38.78
C PRO A 4 25.50 -48.94 -37.32
N ALA A 5 25.50 -47.66 -36.94
CA ALA A 5 25.54 -47.26 -35.54
C ALA A 5 24.30 -47.83 -34.82
N PRO A 6 24.41 -48.29 -33.56
CA PRO A 6 23.26 -48.75 -32.82
C PRO A 6 22.31 -47.57 -32.61
N ALA A 7 21.10 -47.68 -33.17
CA ALA A 7 19.99 -46.81 -32.82
C ALA A 7 19.66 -47.08 -31.34
N CYS A 8 20.26 -46.31 -30.44
CA CYS A 8 19.86 -46.26 -29.04
C CYS A 8 18.52 -45.51 -28.99
N THR A 9 17.42 -46.22 -29.19
CA THR A 9 16.10 -45.71 -28.85
C THR A 9 16.02 -45.69 -27.32
N TYR A 10 16.26 -44.52 -26.72
CA TYR A 10 15.89 -44.27 -25.33
C TYR A 10 14.36 -44.26 -25.25
N SER A 11 13.74 -45.43 -25.03
CA SER A 11 12.38 -45.48 -24.53
C SER A 11 12.43 -45.02 -23.08
N VAL A 12 12.19 -43.73 -22.84
CA VAL A 12 11.88 -43.25 -21.48
C VAL A 12 10.67 -44.02 -20.99
N ASP A 13 10.87 -44.83 -19.96
CA ASP A 13 9.83 -45.61 -19.31
C ASP A 13 8.91 -44.68 -18.51
N LEU A 14 7.67 -45.12 -18.31
CA LEU A 14 6.62 -44.33 -17.66
C LEU A 14 7.02 -43.82 -16.26
N ILE A 15 7.87 -44.57 -15.55
CA ILE A 15 8.42 -44.19 -14.25
C ILE A 15 9.34 -42.96 -14.38
N SER A 16 10.24 -42.97 -15.36
CA SER A 16 11.15 -41.85 -15.62
C SER A 16 10.39 -40.60 -16.07
N TYR A 17 9.36 -40.74 -16.92
CA TYR A 17 8.49 -39.61 -17.30
C TYR A 17 7.76 -38.99 -16.10
N HIS A 18 7.16 -39.80 -15.23
CA HIS A 18 6.50 -39.29 -14.02
C HIS A 18 7.47 -38.63 -13.05
N TRP A 19 8.69 -39.14 -12.91
CA TRP A 19 9.72 -38.54 -12.06
C TRP A 19 10.18 -37.17 -12.58
N TYR A 20 10.46 -37.04 -13.88
CA TYR A 20 10.81 -35.74 -14.47
C TYR A 20 9.66 -34.74 -14.42
N LYS A 21 8.44 -35.17 -14.72
CA LYS A 21 7.26 -34.32 -14.60
C LYS A 21 7.05 -33.83 -13.17
N TYR A 22 7.18 -34.72 -12.18
CA TYR A 22 7.07 -34.38 -10.77
C TYR A 22 8.10 -33.32 -10.34
N ILE A 23 9.35 -33.47 -10.79
CA ILE A 23 10.41 -32.49 -10.47
C ILE A 23 10.14 -31.16 -11.16
N GLY A 24 9.72 -31.16 -12.43
CA GLY A 24 9.32 -29.96 -13.15
C GLY A 24 8.21 -29.22 -12.42
N ASP A 25 7.11 -29.92 -12.11
CA ASP A 25 5.97 -29.36 -11.39
C ASP A 25 6.36 -28.79 -10.01
N ARG A 26 7.29 -29.46 -9.30
CA ARG A 26 7.82 -29.02 -8.00
C ARG A 26 8.69 -27.76 -8.12
N LEU A 27 9.57 -27.70 -9.11
CA LEU A 27 10.44 -26.54 -9.35
C LEU A 27 9.61 -25.32 -9.76
N ASP A 28 8.62 -25.51 -10.64
CA ASP A 28 7.72 -24.44 -11.05
C ASP A 28 6.87 -23.94 -9.88
N ALA A 29 6.43 -24.82 -8.97
CA ALA A 29 5.74 -24.42 -7.75
C ALA A 29 6.64 -23.59 -6.82
N SER A 30 7.88 -24.03 -6.61
CA SER A 30 8.85 -23.30 -5.80
C SER A 30 9.19 -21.93 -6.40
N GLY A 31 9.24 -21.80 -7.73
CA GLY A 31 9.42 -20.52 -8.41
C GLY A 31 8.24 -19.56 -8.16
N ARG A 32 7.01 -20.06 -8.32
CA ARG A 32 5.79 -19.28 -8.07
C ARG A 32 5.69 -18.78 -6.63
N ASP A 33 6.06 -19.59 -5.65
CA ASP A 33 6.02 -19.20 -4.24
C ASP A 33 7.02 -18.07 -3.93
N MET A 34 8.20 -18.12 -4.56
CA MET A 34 9.22 -17.06 -4.41
C MET A 34 8.78 -15.73 -5.04
N ASP A 35 8.20 -15.77 -6.24
CA ASP A 35 7.66 -14.59 -6.91
C ASP A 35 6.53 -13.97 -6.07
N ARG A 36 5.61 -14.81 -5.59
CA ARG A 36 4.52 -14.38 -4.70
C ARG A 36 5.02 -13.73 -3.41
N LEU A 37 6.04 -14.32 -2.78
CA LEU A 37 6.64 -13.79 -1.56
C LEU A 37 7.27 -12.40 -1.81
N GLN A 38 7.84 -12.19 -3.00
CA GLN A 38 8.41 -10.89 -3.38
C GLN A 38 7.32 -9.83 -3.56
N GLU A 39 6.24 -10.14 -4.28
CA GLU A 39 5.10 -9.22 -4.47
C GLU A 39 4.49 -8.80 -3.13
N LEU A 40 4.30 -9.75 -2.19
CA LEU A 40 3.78 -9.44 -0.86
C LEU A 40 4.69 -8.49 -0.05
N LYS A 41 6.01 -8.62 -0.19
CA LYS A 41 6.98 -7.72 0.45
C LYS A 41 6.96 -6.33 -0.16
N GLU A 42 6.74 -6.21 -1.46
CA GLU A 42 6.59 -4.93 -2.16
C GLU A 42 5.33 -4.20 -1.69
N ALA A 43 4.20 -4.90 -1.64
CA ALA A 43 2.95 -4.38 -1.07
C ALA A 43 3.11 -3.94 0.40
N ARG A 44 3.81 -4.73 1.23
CA ARG A 44 4.09 -4.38 2.63
C ARG A 44 4.92 -3.10 2.73
N THR A 45 5.93 -2.98 1.88
CA THR A 45 6.82 -1.81 1.84
C THR A 45 6.04 -0.56 1.43
N ALA A 46 5.20 -0.67 0.40
CA ALA A 46 4.31 0.42 -0.02
C ALA A 46 3.37 0.84 1.12
N ALA A 47 2.79 -0.11 1.86
CA ALA A 47 1.88 0.17 2.97
C ALA A 47 2.58 0.92 4.11
N HIS A 48 3.79 0.52 4.49
CA HIS A 48 4.60 1.24 5.49
C HIS A 48 4.95 2.67 5.05
N ASN A 49 5.29 2.87 3.78
CA ASN A 49 5.56 4.20 3.24
C ASN A 49 4.34 5.12 3.36
N VAL A 50 3.14 4.60 3.11
CA VAL A 50 1.90 5.35 3.29
C VAL A 50 1.67 5.70 4.77
N VAL A 51 1.83 4.75 5.70
CA VAL A 51 1.69 5.01 7.15
C VAL A 51 2.64 6.10 7.62
N ALA A 52 3.91 6.02 7.23
CA ALA A 52 4.90 7.03 7.58
C ALA A 52 4.51 8.43 7.06
N LYS A 53 3.93 8.51 5.85
CA LYS A 53 3.46 9.77 5.29
C LYS A 53 2.23 10.32 6.03
N ILE A 54 1.29 9.46 6.41
CA ILE A 54 0.12 9.84 7.21
C ILE A 54 0.56 10.40 8.56
N ASP A 55 1.53 9.77 9.22
CA ASP A 55 2.05 10.21 10.51
C ASP A 55 2.68 11.62 10.42
N CYS A 56 3.44 11.88 9.35
CA CYS A 56 3.94 13.23 9.05
C CYS A 56 2.81 14.25 8.83
N ALA A 57 1.75 13.86 8.10
CA ALA A 57 0.59 14.73 7.84
C ALA A 57 -0.20 15.03 9.12
N ILE A 58 -0.45 14.03 9.97
CA ILE A 58 -1.12 14.18 11.27
C ILE A 58 -0.31 15.13 12.15
N SER A 59 1.01 14.92 12.29
CA SER A 59 1.88 15.79 13.09
C SER A 59 1.85 17.26 12.63
N SER A 60 1.84 17.47 11.31
CA SER A 60 1.77 18.81 10.71
C SER A 60 0.42 19.49 10.98
N LEU A 61 -0.69 18.74 10.90
CA LEU A 61 -2.04 19.23 11.13
C LEU A 61 -2.35 19.47 12.61
N ASP A 62 -1.91 18.59 13.52
CA ASP A 62 -2.03 18.79 14.97
C ASP A 62 -1.26 20.05 15.41
N SER A 63 -0.07 20.26 14.84
CA SER A 63 0.69 21.50 15.04
C SER A 63 -0.08 22.71 14.50
N ALA A 64 -0.65 22.64 13.30
CA ALA A 64 -1.45 23.74 12.73
C ALA A 64 -2.71 24.04 13.58
N SER A 65 -3.36 23.02 14.14
CA SER A 65 -4.55 23.15 14.98
C SER A 65 -4.24 23.84 16.31
N SER A 66 -3.13 23.48 16.95
CA SER A 66 -2.72 24.05 18.25
C SER A 66 -2.33 25.53 18.15
N TRP A 67 -1.59 25.92 17.11
CA TRP A 67 -1.28 27.34 16.85
C TRP A 67 -2.53 28.18 16.53
N GLY A 68 -3.52 27.61 15.83
CA GLY A 68 -4.77 28.30 15.50
C GLY A 68 -5.70 28.52 16.71
N LEU A 69 -5.58 27.70 17.76
CA LEU A 69 -6.31 27.87 19.02
C LEU A 69 -5.66 28.94 19.91
N PHE A 70 -4.33 29.06 19.86
CA PHE A 70 -3.56 30.08 20.57
C PHE A 70 -3.93 31.51 20.12
N ASP A 71 -4.22 31.68 18.83
CA ASP A 71 -4.69 32.96 18.24
C ASP A 71 -6.07 33.41 18.76
N LEU A 72 -6.94 32.49 19.18
CA LEU A 72 -8.28 32.83 19.68
C LEU A 72 -8.27 33.32 21.13
N MET A 73 -7.18 33.06 21.87
CA MET A 73 -7.00 33.51 23.25
C MET A 73 -6.08 34.73 23.39
N GLY A 74 -5.40 35.17 22.31
CA GLY A 74 -4.27 36.11 22.38
C GLY A 74 -4.48 37.54 21.85
N GLY A 75 -5.57 37.83 21.12
CA GLY A 75 -5.83 39.18 20.60
C GLY A 75 -5.00 39.55 19.36
N GLU A 76 -5.72 39.80 18.27
CA GLU A 76 -5.43 40.57 17.05
C GLU A 76 -4.02 40.56 16.38
N ALA A 77 -4.04 40.20 15.08
CA ALA A 77 -3.21 40.74 13.97
C ALA A 77 -2.04 39.94 13.37
N PHE A 78 -1.50 38.86 13.96
CA PHE A 78 -0.38 38.11 13.32
C PHE A 78 -0.80 36.85 12.51
N THR A 79 -2.09 36.56 12.45
CA THR A 79 -2.63 35.21 12.21
C THR A 79 -2.67 34.77 10.74
N SER A 80 -2.68 35.71 9.79
CA SER A 80 -3.01 35.42 8.38
C SER A 80 -1.88 34.77 7.57
N LEU A 81 -0.61 35.15 7.82
CA LEU A 81 0.56 34.61 7.09
C LEU A 81 0.98 33.23 7.61
N ILE A 82 0.94 33.04 8.92
CA ILE A 82 1.27 31.76 9.56
C ILE A 82 0.19 30.72 9.25
N LYS A 83 -1.11 31.07 9.32
CA LYS A 83 -2.20 30.19 8.84
C LYS A 83 -2.01 29.77 7.39
N ARG A 84 -1.69 30.70 6.49
CA ARG A 84 -1.46 30.38 5.07
C ARG A 84 -0.31 29.41 4.86
N ASN A 85 0.80 29.58 5.58
CA ASN A 85 1.96 28.69 5.44
C ASN A 85 1.70 27.29 6.00
N LYS A 86 1.01 27.18 7.15
CA LYS A 86 0.68 25.87 7.75
C LYS A 86 -0.36 25.09 6.96
N ILE A 87 -1.38 25.76 6.41
CA ILE A 87 -2.34 25.13 5.50
C ILE A 87 -1.66 24.71 4.19
N LYS A 88 -0.75 25.54 3.65
CA LYS A 88 0.06 25.15 2.47
C LYS A 88 0.93 23.92 2.76
N GLU A 89 1.51 23.83 3.95
CA GLU A 89 2.34 22.71 4.39
C GLU A 89 1.51 21.42 4.51
N ALA A 90 0.34 21.47 5.16
CA ALA A 90 -0.61 20.37 5.18
C ALA A 90 -1.02 19.92 3.77
N ASN A 91 -1.36 20.87 2.89
CA ASN A 91 -1.71 20.58 1.49
C ASN A 91 -0.54 19.98 0.68
N ARG A 92 0.72 20.24 1.07
CA ARG A 92 1.89 19.57 0.45
C ARG A 92 2.05 18.15 0.98
N SER A 93 1.90 17.95 2.29
CA SER A 93 2.00 16.63 2.92
C SER A 93 0.96 15.65 2.35
N ILE A 94 -0.25 16.12 2.08
CA ILE A 94 -1.36 15.28 1.59
C ILE A 94 -1.27 15.04 0.09
N ARG A 95 -0.79 16.00 -0.71
CA ARG A 95 -0.49 15.74 -2.14
C ARG A 95 0.52 14.61 -2.34
N GLY A 96 1.51 14.51 -1.45
CA GLY A 96 2.44 13.37 -1.47
C GLY A 96 1.83 12.05 -1.02
N LEU A 97 0.72 12.08 -0.26
CA LEU A 97 0.02 10.89 0.21
C LEU A 97 -0.74 10.20 -0.94
N SER A 98 -1.34 10.96 -1.86
CA SER A 98 -2.06 10.42 -3.02
C SER A 98 -1.18 9.55 -3.92
N ALA A 99 0.05 9.99 -4.20
CA ALA A 99 0.98 9.22 -5.00
C ALA A 99 1.34 7.88 -4.34
N LEU A 100 1.59 7.89 -3.03
CA LEU A 100 1.91 6.68 -2.27
C LEU A 100 0.71 5.73 -2.17
N LEU A 101 -0.51 6.26 -2.01
CA LEU A 101 -1.71 5.43 -1.99
C LEU A 101 -2.00 4.79 -3.34
N ARG A 102 -1.72 5.47 -4.46
CA ARG A 102 -1.84 4.87 -5.79
C ARG A 102 -0.83 3.75 -6.02
N ILE A 103 0.41 3.93 -5.53
CA ILE A 103 1.42 2.85 -5.53
C ILE A 103 0.91 1.68 -4.68
N LEU A 104 0.46 1.93 -3.46
CA LEU A 104 -0.09 0.88 -2.59
C LEU A 104 -1.25 0.13 -3.27
N ASN A 105 -2.19 0.84 -3.89
CA ASN A 105 -3.32 0.20 -4.58
C ASN A 105 -2.84 -0.73 -5.70
N LYS A 106 -1.86 -0.28 -6.49
CA LYS A 106 -1.23 -1.09 -7.52
C LYS A 106 -0.61 -2.36 -6.92
N GLU A 107 0.25 -2.23 -5.92
CA GLU A 107 0.91 -3.38 -5.30
C GLU A 107 -0.10 -4.36 -4.67
N LEU A 108 -1.19 -3.86 -4.08
CA LEU A 108 -2.26 -4.70 -3.52
C LEU A 108 -3.07 -5.43 -4.59
N THR A 109 -3.23 -4.82 -5.77
CA THR A 109 -3.87 -5.45 -6.92
C THR A 109 -3.00 -6.57 -7.48
N ASP A 110 -1.69 -6.33 -7.57
CA ASP A 110 -0.71 -7.29 -8.09
C ASP A 110 -0.65 -8.55 -7.21
N VAL A 111 -0.72 -8.42 -5.88
CA VAL A 111 -0.81 -9.58 -4.97
C VAL A 111 -2.19 -10.25 -4.95
N ASN A 112 -3.13 -9.85 -5.80
CA ASN A 112 -4.48 -10.45 -5.96
C ASN A 112 -5.11 -10.90 -4.63
N MET A 113 -4.91 -10.12 -3.56
CA MET A 113 -5.44 -10.47 -2.26
C MET A 113 -6.95 -10.37 -2.40
N SER A 114 -7.65 -11.50 -2.32
CA SER A 114 -9.09 -11.52 -2.05
C SER A 114 -9.26 -10.99 -0.63
N MET A 115 -9.17 -9.67 -0.52
CA MET A 115 -9.44 -8.96 0.71
C MET A 115 -10.88 -9.32 1.09
N PRO A 116 -11.17 -9.63 2.37
CA PRO A 116 -12.51 -9.49 2.91
C PRO A 116 -13.09 -8.19 2.38
N GLN A 117 -14.29 -8.25 1.80
CA GLN A 117 -14.98 -7.19 1.04
C GLN A 117 -14.75 -5.79 1.62
N GLN A 118 -14.72 -5.67 2.95
CA GLN A 118 -14.39 -4.46 3.71
C GLN A 118 -13.09 -3.73 3.34
N ILE A 119 -12.01 -4.41 2.93
CA ILE A 119 -10.75 -3.74 2.52
C ILE A 119 -10.67 -3.58 1.00
N SER A 120 -11.22 -4.53 0.23
CA SER A 120 -11.39 -4.39 -1.22
C SER A 120 -12.16 -3.11 -1.56
N ASP A 121 -13.19 -2.80 -0.78
CA ASP A 121 -14.01 -1.60 -0.94
C ASP A 121 -13.30 -0.31 -0.47
N THR A 122 -12.21 -0.41 0.30
CA THR A 122 -11.55 0.77 0.92
C THR A 122 -10.52 1.43 -0.01
N LEU A 123 -9.91 0.72 -0.96
CA LEU A 123 -8.75 1.20 -1.72
C LEU A 123 -8.91 1.14 -3.25
N THR A 124 -10.11 0.97 -3.81
CA THR A 124 -10.28 1.11 -5.26
C THR A 124 -9.90 2.51 -5.73
N ASP A 125 -9.45 2.66 -6.99
CA ASP A 125 -9.06 3.97 -7.55
C ASP A 125 -10.21 5.00 -7.40
N ASP A 126 -11.45 4.60 -7.69
CA ASP A 126 -12.63 5.46 -7.54
C ASP A 126 -12.91 5.85 -6.07
N MET A 127 -12.72 4.93 -5.11
CA MET A 127 -12.89 5.24 -3.69
C MET A 127 -11.74 6.06 -3.14
N LEU A 128 -10.51 5.87 -3.62
CA LEU A 128 -9.35 6.68 -3.27
C LEU A 128 -9.58 8.13 -3.71
N ASP A 129 -10.02 8.34 -4.94
CA ASP A 129 -10.31 9.67 -5.47
C ASP A 129 -11.45 10.34 -4.66
N VAL A 130 -12.55 9.63 -4.39
CA VAL A 130 -13.66 10.14 -3.55
C VAL A 130 -13.22 10.42 -2.10
N TRP A 131 -12.38 9.55 -1.52
CA TRP A 131 -11.90 9.67 -0.15
C TRP A 131 -10.94 10.86 -0.01
N PHE A 132 -10.05 11.03 -0.99
CA PHE A 132 -9.12 12.13 -1.07
C PHE A 132 -9.81 13.46 -1.39
N ASP A 133 -10.72 13.51 -2.36
CA ASP A 133 -11.43 14.74 -2.71
C ASP A 133 -12.15 15.33 -1.50
N ASN A 134 -12.75 14.47 -0.67
CA ASN A 134 -13.36 14.90 0.58
C ASN A 134 -12.31 15.48 1.56
N ILE A 135 -11.15 14.83 1.76
CA ILE A 135 -10.12 15.37 2.69
C ILE A 135 -9.47 16.66 2.18
N PHE A 136 -9.12 16.70 0.89
CA PHE A 136 -8.50 17.88 0.28
C PHE A 136 -9.47 19.06 0.24
N THR A 137 -10.75 18.81 -0.04
CA THR A 137 -11.79 19.85 -0.04
C THR A 137 -12.06 20.36 1.38
N ASP A 138 -12.13 19.48 2.37
CA ASP A 138 -12.36 19.88 3.76
C ASP A 138 -11.19 20.71 4.30
N LEU A 139 -9.95 20.32 4.00
CA LEU A 139 -8.77 21.12 4.38
C LEU A 139 -8.67 22.46 3.67
N ARG A 140 -9.30 22.60 2.50
CA ARG A 140 -9.42 23.87 1.80
C ARG A 140 -10.30 24.86 2.58
N VAL A 141 -11.25 24.35 3.35
CA VAL A 141 -12.07 25.12 4.28
C VAL A 141 -11.33 25.22 5.62
N GLN A 142 -10.92 26.44 6.00
CA GLN A 142 -10.02 26.68 7.15
C GLN A 142 -10.48 26.11 8.51
N GLY A 143 -11.76 25.71 8.64
CA GLY A 143 -12.34 25.19 9.88
C GLY A 143 -12.18 23.69 10.13
N GLU A 144 -11.77 22.90 9.13
CA GLU A 144 -11.98 21.43 9.20
C GLU A 144 -10.74 20.59 9.54
N ILE A 145 -9.69 21.20 10.09
CA ILE A 145 -8.45 20.50 10.47
C ILE A 145 -8.72 19.27 11.36
N LYS A 146 -9.68 19.37 12.29
CA LYS A 146 -10.06 18.26 13.17
C LYS A 146 -10.68 17.09 12.40
N GLU A 147 -11.48 17.38 11.39
CA GLU A 147 -12.13 16.36 10.56
C GLU A 147 -11.11 15.66 9.67
N SER A 148 -10.19 16.41 9.08
CA SER A 148 -9.09 15.85 8.29
C SER A 148 -8.14 15.00 9.13
N LEU A 149 -7.85 15.40 10.37
CA LEU A 149 -7.12 14.58 11.34
C LEU A 149 -7.85 13.27 11.66
N ARG A 150 -9.17 13.33 11.85
CA ARG A 150 -10.01 12.14 12.08
C ARG A 150 -9.94 11.18 10.89
N LYS A 151 -10.08 11.70 9.66
CA LYS A 151 -10.00 10.92 8.42
C LYS A 151 -8.61 10.30 8.24
N LEU A 152 -7.53 11.05 8.44
CA LEU A 152 -6.16 10.53 8.35
C LEU A 152 -5.88 9.43 9.37
N ARG A 153 -6.35 9.58 10.61
CA ARG A 153 -6.23 8.54 11.65
C ARG A 153 -7.01 7.27 11.27
N ALA A 154 -8.20 7.42 10.68
CA ALA A 154 -8.99 6.28 10.19
C ALA A 154 -8.26 5.54 9.06
N LEU A 155 -7.71 6.25 8.06
CA LEU A 155 -6.92 5.63 6.99
C LEU A 155 -5.70 4.90 7.55
N ARG A 156 -4.97 5.52 8.48
CA ARG A 156 -3.83 4.89 9.13
C ARG A 156 -4.22 3.54 9.73
N ALA A 157 -5.34 3.48 10.45
CA ALA A 157 -5.83 2.25 11.05
C ALA A 157 -6.16 1.19 9.99
N SER A 158 -6.82 1.57 8.89
CA SER A 158 -7.11 0.68 7.77
C SER A 158 -5.84 0.08 7.16
N ILE A 159 -4.82 0.91 6.91
CA ILE A 159 -3.55 0.45 6.32
C ILE A 159 -2.76 -0.45 7.27
N ILE A 160 -2.82 -0.20 8.59
CA ILE A 160 -2.25 -1.13 9.57
C ILE A 160 -2.94 -2.49 9.51
N GLY A 161 -4.26 -2.52 9.30
CA GLY A 161 -5.00 -3.75 9.04
C GLY A 161 -4.49 -4.51 7.81
N ILE A 162 -4.10 -3.79 6.75
CA ILE A 162 -3.51 -4.36 5.54
C ILE A 162 -2.12 -4.94 5.81
N ILE A 163 -1.26 -4.20 6.50
CA ILE A 163 0.09 -4.65 6.89
C ILE A 163 -0.01 -5.96 7.67
N ASN A 164 -0.94 -6.06 8.62
CA ASN A 164 -1.13 -7.27 9.40
C ASN A 164 -1.54 -8.48 8.54
N LYS A 165 -2.38 -8.26 7.51
CA LYS A 165 -2.76 -9.34 6.57
C LYS A 165 -1.58 -9.77 5.70
N LEU A 166 -0.82 -8.82 5.17
CA LEU A 166 0.40 -9.08 4.40
C LEU A 166 1.41 -9.86 5.22
N ASP A 167 1.60 -9.50 6.49
CA ASP A 167 2.50 -10.21 7.40
C ASP A 167 2.10 -11.67 7.65
N ILE A 168 0.80 -11.95 7.70
CA ILE A 168 0.28 -13.32 7.83
C ILE A 168 0.58 -14.14 6.57
N GLU A 169 0.29 -13.60 5.39
CA GLU A 169 0.56 -14.30 4.12
C GLU A 169 2.06 -14.52 3.88
N ILE A 170 2.90 -13.51 4.16
CA ILE A 170 4.36 -13.62 4.04
C ILE A 170 4.89 -14.76 4.92
N ARG A 171 4.39 -14.90 6.16
CA ARG A 171 4.81 -15.97 7.07
C ARG A 171 4.33 -17.36 6.63
N ALA A 172 3.26 -17.44 5.86
CA ALA A 172 2.77 -18.73 5.35
C ALA A 172 3.61 -19.25 4.17
N LEU A 173 4.35 -18.38 3.49
CA LEU A 173 5.19 -18.69 2.32
C LEU A 173 6.70 -18.71 2.62
N ALA A 174 7.10 -18.28 3.82
CA ALA A 174 8.49 -18.27 4.29
C ALA A 174 8.81 -19.52 5.12
#